data_AF-A0A7S3U7U0-F1
#
_entry.id   AF-A0A7S3U7U0-F1
#
_cell.length_a   1.000
_cell.length_b   1.000
_cell.length_c   1.000
_cell.angle_alpha   90.00
_cell.angle_beta   90.00
_cell.angle_gamma   90.00
#
_symmetry.space_group_name_H-M   'P 1'
#
loop_
_entity.id
_entity.type
_entity.pdbx_description
1 polymer ?
#
loop_
_entity_poly.entity_id
_entity_poly.type
_entity_poly.pdbx_seq_one_letter_code
_entity_poly.pdbx_strand_id
1 'polypeptide(L)'
;VGAPVLLLPGFGAGAFHWRRNLKQLAHGSGSDVFAMDYLGQGGSWPEGAGAGGDSGLGYSIDVWIEQAEEFAREVVLKEGRGHHSRCHVVGNSVGGLIGAHLA
;
A
#
# COMPACT_ATOMS: atom_id res chain seq x y z
N VAL A 1 14.97 -6.41 14.37
CA VAL A 1 14.16 -5.82 13.27
C VAL A 1 12.77 -5.58 13.83
N GLY A 2 12.27 -4.34 13.76
CA GLY A 2 10.92 -4.02 14.26
C GLY A 2 9.81 -4.50 13.32
N ALA A 3 8.55 -4.27 13.72
CA ALA A 3 7.41 -4.56 12.86
C ALA A 3 7.48 -3.69 11.59
N PRO A 4 7.32 -4.28 10.39
CA PRO A 4 7.40 -3.52 9.16
C PRO A 4 6.26 -2.51 9.07
N VAL A 5 6.44 -1.47 8.26
CA VAL A 5 5.48 -0.38 8.10
C VAL A 5 4.97 -0.37 6.66
N LEU A 6 3.65 -0.38 6.48
CA LEU A 6 2.98 -0.22 5.18
C LEU A 6 2.39 1.19 5.08
N LEU A 7 2.81 1.93 4.06
CA LEU A 7 2.36 3.29 3.78
C LEU A 7 1.34 3.28 2.63
N LEU A 8 0.12 3.73 2.94
CA LEU A 8 -1.04 3.75 2.05
C LEU A 8 -1.31 5.18 1.55
N PRO A 9 -1.15 5.47 0.24
CA PRO A 9 -1.35 6.82 -0.29
C PRO A 9 -2.83 7.26 -0.31
N GLY A 10 -3.04 8.56 -0.57
CA GLY A 10 -4.35 9.15 -0.82
C GLY A 10 -4.83 8.95 -2.26
N PHE A 11 -6.08 9.35 -2.55
CA PHE A 11 -6.64 9.28 -3.90
C PHE A 11 -5.86 10.16 -4.89
N GLY A 12 -5.60 9.63 -6.09
CA GLY A 12 -4.88 10.35 -7.15
C GLY A 12 -3.37 10.52 -6.89
N ALA A 13 -2.84 9.84 -5.87
CA ALA A 13 -1.41 9.82 -5.56
C ALA A 13 -0.80 8.46 -5.92
N GLY A 14 0.37 8.16 -5.37
CA GLY A 14 1.02 6.86 -5.47
C GLY A 14 2.11 6.72 -4.41
N ALA A 15 2.85 5.62 -4.41
CA ALA A 15 3.96 5.34 -3.49
C ALA A 15 5.00 6.46 -3.47
N PHE A 16 5.19 7.17 -4.60
CA PHE A 16 6.08 8.32 -4.69
C PHE A 16 5.73 9.47 -3.72
N HIS A 17 4.47 9.54 -3.26
CA HIS A 17 4.03 10.49 -2.23
C HIS A 17 4.88 10.36 -0.94
N TRP A 18 5.32 9.14 -0.62
CA TRP A 18 6.08 8.82 0.58
C TRP A 18 7.60 8.91 0.41
N ARG A 19 8.12 9.39 -0.73
CA ARG A 19 9.58 9.35 -1.05
C ARG A 19 10.47 10.00 0.00
N ARG A 20 9.97 11.04 0.70
CA ARG A 20 10.70 11.75 1.76
C ARG A 20 10.61 11.05 3.12
N ASN A 21 9.58 10.22 3.32
CA ASN A 21 9.31 9.52 4.59
C ASN A 21 10.02 8.17 4.66
N LEU A 22 10.07 7.43 3.55
CA LEU A 22 10.59 6.04 3.50
C LEU A 22 11.93 5.87 4.21
N LYS A 23 12.94 6.65 3.80
CA LYS A 23 14.29 6.56 4.40
C LYS A 23 14.29 6.96 5.87
N GLN A 24 13.63 8.07 6.22
CA GLN A 24 13.63 8.56 7.60
C GLN A 24 12.91 7.59 8.55
N LEU A 25 11.79 7.01 8.12
CA LEU A 25 11.06 6.02 8.90
C LEU A 25 11.85 4.72 9.05
N ALA A 26 12.50 4.24 7.98
CA ALA A 26 13.34 3.05 8.04
C ALA A 26 14.51 3.25 9.01
N HIS A 27 15.21 4.39 8.92
CA HIS A 27 16.31 4.72 9.82
C HIS A 27 15.85 4.90 11.28
N GLY A 28 14.75 5.62 11.50
CA GLY A 28 14.26 5.92 12.86
C GLY A 28 13.65 4.72 13.58
N SER A 29 13.06 3.77 12.84
CA SER A 29 12.38 2.59 13.41
C SER A 29 13.22 1.32 13.38
N GLY A 30 14.29 1.25 12.57
CA GLY A 30 15.03 0.01 12.32
C GLY A 30 14.15 -1.10 11.71
N SER A 31 13.10 -0.72 10.99
CA SER A 31 12.11 -1.62 10.39
C SER A 31 12.05 -1.40 8.88
N ASP A 32 11.63 -2.44 8.15
CA ASP A 32 11.38 -2.33 6.72
C ASP A 32 10.12 -1.47 6.48
N VAL A 33 10.20 -0.55 5.52
CA VAL A 33 9.11 0.38 5.20
C VAL A 33 8.73 0.20 3.74
N PHE A 34 7.45 -0.08 3.51
CA PHE A 34 6.86 -0.35 2.21
C PHE A 34 5.88 0.76 1.86
N ALA A 35 5.75 1.06 0.58
CA ALA A 35 4.70 1.88 0.02
C ALA A 35 4.18 1.19 -1.24
N MET A 36 2.87 1.25 -1.48
CA MET A 36 2.23 0.62 -2.63
C MET A 36 1.50 1.65 -3.49
N ASP A 37 1.35 1.33 -4.77
CA ASP A 37 0.42 1.99 -5.68
C ASP A 37 -0.88 1.19 -5.71
N TYR A 38 -2.02 1.86 -5.61
CA TYR A 38 -3.30 1.19 -5.81
C TYR A 38 -3.53 0.88 -7.29
N LEU A 39 -4.33 -0.15 -7.56
CA LEU A 39 -4.82 -0.39 -8.91
C LEU A 39 -5.49 0.87 -9.47
N GLY A 40 -5.04 1.32 -10.64
CA GLY A 40 -5.50 2.58 -11.24
C GLY A 40 -4.85 3.83 -10.64
N GLN A 41 -3.69 3.72 -9.99
CA GLN A 41 -2.93 4.85 -9.46
C GLN A 41 -1.42 4.64 -9.62
N GLY A 42 -0.65 5.74 -9.64
CA GLY A 42 0.81 5.70 -9.73
C GLY A 42 1.32 4.84 -10.90
N GLY A 43 2.27 3.95 -10.60
CA GLY A 43 2.80 2.97 -11.55
C GLY A 43 1.91 1.74 -11.77
N SER A 44 0.79 1.61 -11.04
CA SER A 44 -0.21 0.55 -11.20
C SER A 44 -1.40 0.98 -12.05
N TRP A 45 -1.21 1.99 -12.90
CA TRP A 45 -2.17 2.36 -13.93
C TRP A 45 -2.19 1.28 -15.03
N PRO A 46 -3.35 0.74 -15.43
CA PRO A 46 -3.38 -0.29 -16.46
C PRO A 46 -2.86 0.22 -17.80
N GLU A 47 -2.05 -0.59 -18.47
CA GLU A 47 -1.61 -0.31 -19.84
C GLU A 47 -2.83 -0.25 -20.77
N GLY A 48 -2.96 0.82 -21.54
CA GLY A 48 -4.07 1.00 -22.51
C GLY A 48 -5.32 1.73 -21.99
N ALA A 49 -5.43 2.02 -20.68
CA ALA A 49 -6.60 2.69 -20.09
C ALA A 49 -6.80 4.17 -20.52
N GLY A 50 -5.91 4.74 -21.35
CA GLY A 50 -6.05 6.11 -21.88
C GLY A 50 -6.74 6.23 -23.25
N ALA A 51 -6.97 5.11 -23.95
CA ALA A 51 -7.39 5.11 -25.36
C ALA A 51 -8.85 4.68 -25.60
N GLY A 52 -9.73 4.84 -24.61
CA GLY A 52 -11.17 4.57 -24.75
C GLY A 52 -11.61 3.17 -24.35
N GLY A 53 -10.80 2.45 -23.57
CA GLY A 53 -11.17 1.17 -22.99
C GLY A 53 -10.64 1.02 -21.59
N ASP A 54 -11.39 1.50 -20.59
CA ASP A 54 -11.34 0.84 -19.28
C ASP A 54 -11.87 -0.57 -19.57
N SER A 55 -11.02 -1.58 -19.55
CA SER A 55 -11.30 -2.96 -20.00
C SER A 55 -12.27 -3.71 -19.08
N GLY A 56 -13.27 -3.02 -18.53
CA GLY A 56 -14.13 -3.49 -17.44
C GLY A 56 -13.45 -3.40 -16.06
N LEU A 57 -12.28 -2.77 -15.98
CA LEU A 57 -11.54 -2.58 -14.73
C LEU A 57 -12.26 -1.56 -13.84
N GLY A 58 -12.93 -2.06 -12.80
CA GLY A 58 -13.57 -1.24 -11.78
C GLY A 58 -12.58 -0.90 -10.65
N TYR A 59 -12.51 0.37 -10.29
CA TYR A 59 -11.76 0.82 -9.11
C TYR A 59 -12.76 1.15 -8.00
N SER A 60 -12.62 0.50 -6.85
CA SER A 60 -13.43 0.77 -5.67
C SER A 60 -12.57 0.74 -4.41
N ILE A 61 -13.10 1.31 -3.32
CA ILE A 61 -12.47 1.20 -2.00
C ILE A 61 -12.32 -0.27 -1.60
N ASP A 62 -13.33 -1.11 -1.87
CA ASP A 62 -13.30 -2.54 -1.56
C ASP A 62 -12.13 -3.25 -2.26
N VAL A 63 -11.93 -2.96 -3.55
CA VAL A 63 -10.79 -3.50 -4.32
C VAL A 63 -9.46 -3.05 -3.71
N TRP A 64 -9.35 -1.79 -3.27
CA TRP A 64 -8.12 -1.30 -2.66
C TRP A 64 -7.88 -1.84 -1.24
N ILE A 65 -8.94 -2.17 -0.49
CA ILE A 65 -8.84 -2.87 0.80
C ILE A 65 -8.29 -4.27 0.57
N GLU A 66 -8.90 -5.04 -0.32
CA GLU A 66 -8.42 -6.39 -0.67
C GLU A 66 -6.97 -6.33 -1.16
N GLN A 67 -6.65 -5.42 -2.08
CA GLN A 67 -5.29 -5.25 -2.59
C GLN A 67 -4.28 -4.95 -1.47
N ALA A 68 -4.62 -4.10 -0.51
CA ALA A 68 -3.74 -3.74 0.59
C ALA A 68 -3.55 -4.89 1.60
N GLU A 69 -4.61 -5.66 1.88
CA GLU A 69 -4.54 -6.87 2.72
C GLU A 69 -3.62 -7.93 2.09
N GLU A 70 -3.83 -8.20 0.81
CA GLU A 70 -3.05 -9.13 0.00
C GLU A 70 -1.57 -8.71 -0.05
N PHE A 71 -1.31 -7.43 -0.33
CA PHE A 71 0.06 -6.90 -0.34
C PHE A 71 0.73 -7.00 1.05
N ALA A 72 0.00 -6.71 2.12
CA ALA A 72 0.51 -6.87 3.47
C ALA A 72 0.91 -8.33 3.75
N ARG A 73 0.03 -9.28 3.42
CA ARG A 73 0.27 -10.71 3.66
C ARG A 73 1.42 -11.26 2.81
N GLU A 74 1.42 -10.96 1.51
CA GLU A 74 2.28 -11.64 0.53
C GLU A 74 3.61 -10.95 0.30
N VAL A 75 3.72 -9.66 0.61
CA VAL A 75 4.94 -8.86 0.40
C VAL A 75 5.52 -8.37 1.71
N VAL A 76 4.73 -7.69 2.54
CA VAL A 76 5.22 -7.06 3.77
C VAL A 76 5.54 -8.07 4.86
N LEU A 77 4.71 -9.12 4.99
CA LEU A 77 4.82 -10.15 6.02
C LEU A 77 5.44 -11.47 5.51
N LYS A 78 5.90 -11.52 4.26
CA LYS A 78 6.47 -12.74 3.66
C LYS A 78 7.67 -13.26 4.47
N GLU A 79 7.69 -14.59 4.66
CA GLU A 79 8.67 -15.49 5.32
C GLU A 79 9.76 -14.91 6.25
N GLY A 80 9.87 -15.52 7.45
CA GLY A 80 10.90 -15.23 8.46
C GLY A 80 10.38 -14.48 9.68
N ARG A 81 9.14 -13.98 9.63
CA ARG A 81 8.42 -13.41 10.76
C ARG A 81 7.36 -14.44 11.18
N GLY A 82 7.39 -14.94 12.42
CA GLY A 82 6.61 -16.11 12.87
C GLY A 82 5.08 -15.95 12.77
N HIS A 83 4.35 -16.92 13.34
CA HIS A 83 2.87 -17.04 13.27
C HIS A 83 2.07 -15.84 13.86
N HIS A 84 2.74 -14.83 14.40
CA HIS A 84 2.15 -13.61 14.99
C HIS A 84 2.63 -12.32 14.31
N SER A 85 3.02 -12.39 13.05
CA SER A 85 3.56 -11.24 12.31
C SER A 85 2.49 -10.17 12.12
N ARG A 86 2.82 -8.94 12.52
CA ARG A 86 2.00 -7.74 12.36
C ARG A 86 2.82 -6.69 11.62
N CYS A 87 2.14 -5.79 10.91
CA CYS A 87 2.74 -4.58 10.38
C CYS A 87 2.02 -3.35 10.96
N HIS A 88 2.68 -2.21 10.94
CA HIS A 88 2.02 -0.93 11.17
C HIS A 88 1.48 -0.41 9.85
N VAL A 89 0.21 0.00 9.82
CA VAL A 89 -0.39 0.65 8.63
C VAL A 89 -0.47 2.15 8.88
N VAL A 90 0.01 2.94 7.92
CA VAL A 90 -0.07 4.40 7.94
C VAL A 90 -0.78 4.86 6.68
N GLY A 91 -1.93 5.50 6.86
CA GLY A 91 -2.78 5.91 5.75
C GLY A 91 -2.91 7.43 5.63
N ASN A 92 -2.84 7.94 4.40
CA ASN A 92 -3.18 9.32 4.08
C ASN A 92 -4.52 9.37 3.33
N SER A 93 -5.46 10.22 3.77
CA SER A 93 -6.77 10.39 3.12
C SER A 93 -7.49 9.04 2.92
N VAL A 94 -7.82 8.62 1.68
CA VAL A 94 -8.41 7.30 1.39
C VAL A 94 -7.56 6.14 1.92
N GLY A 95 -6.23 6.27 1.96
CA GLY A 95 -5.36 5.29 2.59
C GLY A 95 -5.58 5.15 4.10
N GLY A 96 -6.05 6.21 4.77
CA GLY A 96 -6.47 6.17 6.17
C GLY A 96 -7.76 5.39 6.37
N LEU A 97 -8.72 5.54 5.47
CA LEU A 97 -9.93 4.72 5.44
C LEU A 97 -9.59 3.25 5.21
N ILE A 98 -8.80 2.95 4.16
CA ILE A 98 -8.35 1.59 3.87
C ILE A 98 -7.62 0.99 5.08
N GLY A 99 -6.69 1.73 5.68
CA GLY A 99 -5.96 1.27 6.86
C GLY A 99 -6.85 0.97 8.07
N ALA A 100 -7.96 1.70 8.25
CA ALA A 100 -8.93 1.41 9.31
C ALA A 100 -9.73 0.13 9.07
N HIS A 101 -9.91 -0.29 7.81
CA HIS A 101 -10.54 -1.57 7.47
C HIS A 101 -9.63 -2.78 7.69
N LEU A 102 -8.31 -2.57 7.72
CA LEU A 102 -7.31 -3.62 7.96
C LEU A 102 -7.01 -3.87 9.46
N ALA A 103 -7.58 -3.07 10.36
CA ALA A 103 -7.22 -2.99 11.78
C ALA A 103 -8.14 -3.79 12.71
#